data_AF-A0A941G350-F1
#
_entry.id   AF-A0A941G350-F1
#
_cell.length_a   1.000
_cell.length_b   1.000
_cell.length_c   1.000
_cell.angle_alpha   90.00
_cell.angle_beta   90.00
_cell.angle_gamma   90.00
#
_symmetry.space_group_name_H-M   'P 1'
#
loop_
_entity.id
_entity.type
_entity.pdbx_description
1 polymer ?
#
loop_
_entity_poly.entity_id
_entity_poly.type
_entity_poly.pdbx_seq_one_letter_code
_entity_poly.pdbx_strand_id
1 'polypeptide(L)'
;MRLLASKYLGIGRFEIALRKTAMGRPLLVSLRDAGACHLNISLSHCVRGIAIAFAHRTRIGVDLEMHRPTETVARWLVGAERTLAEPRQILDCWTRKEALLKGLGLGLFGLASAPSLENRTNVVAAGIAIWTVNSLSVASDCSLACAAEKAQSRMRLFIFRSCTSIYRSF
;
A
#
# COMPACT_ATOMS: atom_id res chain seq x y z
N MET A 1 2.11 10.82 -9.79
CA MET A 1 2.04 11.03 -8.33
C MET A 1 1.67 12.46 -7.94
N ARG A 2 2.52 13.49 -8.17
CA ARG A 2 2.20 14.90 -7.82
C ARG A 2 0.88 15.38 -8.43
N LEU A 3 0.58 14.99 -9.67
CA LEU A 3 -0.69 15.27 -10.35
C LEU A 3 -1.92 14.76 -9.57
N LEU A 4 -1.89 13.51 -9.11
CA LEU A 4 -3.00 12.93 -8.35
C LEU A 4 -3.10 13.58 -6.97
N ALA A 5 -1.96 13.78 -6.30
CA ALA A 5 -1.91 14.47 -5.01
C ALA A 5 -2.48 15.89 -5.08
N SER A 6 -2.17 16.66 -6.13
CA SER A 6 -2.74 18.01 -6.33
C SER A 6 -4.25 18.00 -6.40
N LYS A 7 -4.84 16.98 -7.04
CA LYS A 7 -6.30 16.86 -7.15
C LYS A 7 -6.95 16.57 -5.79
N TYR A 8 -6.36 15.70 -4.98
CA TYR A 8 -6.86 15.42 -3.62
C TYR A 8 -6.64 16.59 -2.63
N LEU A 9 -5.61 17.41 -2.85
CA LEU A 9 -5.26 18.52 -1.96
C LEU A 9 -5.84 19.87 -2.38
N GLY A 10 -6.30 20.01 -3.62
CA GLY A 10 -6.77 21.29 -4.15
C GLY A 10 -5.66 22.33 -4.35
N ILE A 11 -4.38 21.92 -4.40
CA ILE A 11 -3.22 22.82 -4.61
C ILE A 11 -2.48 22.45 -5.89
N GLY A 12 -1.68 23.37 -6.43
CA GLY A 12 -0.92 23.14 -7.66
C GLY A 12 0.11 22.03 -7.51
N ARG A 13 0.31 21.20 -8.55
CA ARG A 13 1.29 20.09 -8.53
C ARG A 13 2.74 20.53 -8.26
N PHE A 14 3.08 21.77 -8.61
CA PHE A 14 4.39 22.37 -8.37
C PHE A 14 4.54 22.91 -6.95
N GLU A 15 3.43 23.05 -6.23
CA GLU A 15 3.36 23.47 -4.83
C GLU A 15 3.46 22.27 -3.86
N ILE A 16 3.63 21.05 -4.40
CA ILE A 16 3.81 19.82 -3.62
C ILE A 16 5.26 19.37 -3.73
N ALA A 17 6.00 19.41 -2.63
CA ALA A 17 7.31 18.79 -2.54
C ALA A 17 7.19 17.31 -2.12
N LEU A 18 8.11 16.49 -2.65
CA LEU A 18 8.26 15.08 -2.28
C LEU A 18 9.48 14.94 -1.37
N ARG A 19 9.26 14.46 -0.16
CA ARG A 19 10.32 14.08 0.77
C ARG A 19 10.26 12.58 1.04
N LYS A 20 11.28 12.05 1.70
CA LYS A 20 11.31 10.66 2.18
C LYS A 20 11.60 10.67 3.68
N THR A 21 11.04 9.70 4.41
CA THR A 21 11.51 9.39 5.77
C THR A 21 12.88 8.71 5.70
N ALA A 22 13.52 8.51 6.86
CA ALA A 22 14.76 7.73 6.96
C ALA A 22 14.63 6.32 6.35
N MET A 23 13.44 5.72 6.47
CA MET A 23 13.11 4.39 5.92
C MET A 23 12.60 4.45 4.47
N GLY A 24 12.77 5.59 3.78
CA GLY A 24 12.43 5.74 2.36
C GLY A 24 10.95 5.97 2.06
N ARG A 25 10.07 6.05 3.07
CA ARG A 25 8.63 6.27 2.86
C ARG A 25 8.39 7.66 2.28
N PRO A 26 7.62 7.79 1.18
CA PRO A 26 7.31 9.08 0.59
C PRO A 26 6.43 9.94 1.51
N LEU A 27 6.78 11.22 1.61
CA LEU A 27 6.02 12.26 2.29
C LEU A 27 5.67 13.36 1.30
N LEU A 28 4.42 13.80 1.32
CA LEU A 28 3.95 14.97 0.59
C LEU A 28 4.07 16.18 1.51
N VAL A 29 4.65 17.28 1.03
CA VAL A 29 4.78 18.53 1.78
C VAL A 29 4.19 19.65 0.93
N SER A 30 3.24 20.40 1.49
CA SER A 30 2.76 21.64 0.88
C SER A 30 3.85 22.70 1.00
N LEU A 31 4.18 23.36 -0.10
CA LEU A 31 5.08 24.50 -0.12
C LEU A 31 4.38 25.81 0.25
N ARG A 32 3.03 25.86 0.17
CA ARG A 32 2.23 27.00 0.63
C ARG A 32 2.09 27.02 2.14
N ASP A 33 1.74 25.86 2.69
CA ASP A 33 1.46 25.70 4.11
C ASP A 33 2.61 24.91 4.72
N ALA A 34 3.47 25.60 5.47
CA ALA A 34 4.70 25.08 6.05
C ALA A 34 4.48 24.00 7.13
N GLY A 35 3.81 22.89 6.81
CA GLY A 35 3.80 21.73 7.71
C GLY A 35 2.79 20.62 7.49
N ALA A 36 1.61 20.83 6.86
CA ALA A 36 0.55 19.83 6.96
C ALA A 36 -0.11 19.47 5.63
N CYS A 37 0.53 18.57 4.88
CA CYS A 37 -0.22 17.78 3.92
C CYS A 37 -0.91 16.64 4.66
N HIS A 38 -2.21 16.77 4.91
CA HIS A 38 -3.02 15.71 5.53
C HIS A 38 -3.20 14.47 4.64
N LEU A 39 -2.51 14.37 3.50
CA LEU A 39 -2.59 13.26 2.57
C LEU A 39 -1.37 12.36 2.73
N ASN A 40 -1.60 11.15 3.22
CA ASN A 40 -0.62 10.07 3.22
C ASN A 40 -0.66 9.35 1.88
N ILE A 41 0.51 8.85 1.47
CA ILE A 41 0.68 8.15 0.21
C ILE A 41 1.53 6.89 0.40
N SER A 42 1.20 5.86 -0.37
CA SER A 42 2.03 4.69 -0.58
C SER A 42 2.05 4.33 -2.06
N LEU A 43 3.15 3.74 -2.52
CA LEU A 43 3.30 3.30 -3.90
C LEU A 43 4.01 1.95 -3.95
N SER A 44 3.62 1.13 -4.92
CA SER A 44 4.33 -0.08 -5.29
C SER A 44 4.26 -0.25 -6.80
N HIS A 45 5.24 -0.92 -7.38
CA HIS A 45 5.26 -1.16 -8.81
C HIS A 45 5.93 -2.49 -9.10
N CYS A 46 5.49 -3.08 -10.20
CA CYS A 46 6.12 -4.22 -10.84
C CYS A 46 6.13 -3.95 -12.35
N VAL A 47 6.65 -4.90 -13.13
CA VAL A 47 6.71 -4.75 -14.60
C VAL A 47 5.32 -4.58 -15.25
N ARG A 48 4.23 -4.97 -14.57
CA ARG A 48 2.85 -4.88 -15.10
C ARG A 48 2.14 -3.60 -14.75
N GLY A 49 2.65 -2.81 -13.81
CA GLY A 49 2.01 -1.56 -13.45
C GLY A 49 2.47 -0.94 -12.15
N ILE A 50 1.78 0.13 -11.80
CA ILE A 50 2.06 0.95 -10.62
C ILE A 50 0.77 1.06 -9.81
N ALA A 51 0.82 0.67 -8.55
CA ALA A 51 -0.21 0.94 -7.56
C ALA A 51 0.16 2.19 -6.76
N ILE A 52 -0.79 3.10 -6.60
CA ILE A 52 -0.65 4.29 -5.77
C ILE A 52 -1.87 4.38 -4.87
N ALA A 53 -1.65 4.48 -3.57
CA ALA A 53 -2.70 4.61 -2.58
C ALA A 53 -2.59 5.96 -1.87
N PHE A 54 -3.74 6.58 -1.62
CA PHE A 54 -3.88 7.88 -0.96
C PHE A 54 -4.86 7.77 0.20
N ALA A 55 -4.56 8.44 1.31
CA ALA A 55 -5.47 8.49 2.45
C ALA A 55 -5.37 9.82 3.20
N HIS A 56 -6.51 10.40 3.56
CA HIS A 56 -6.55 11.61 4.39
C HIS A 56 -6.43 11.27 5.88
N ARG A 57 -5.47 11.92 6.55
CA ARG A 57 -5.21 11.89 7.99
C ARG A 57 -4.94 10.51 8.60
N THR A 58 -4.77 9.48 7.78
CA THR A 58 -4.47 8.11 8.23
C THR A 58 -3.31 7.55 7.44
N ARG A 59 -2.47 6.73 8.07
CA ARG A 59 -1.42 6.04 7.31
C ARG A 59 -2.04 4.99 6.38
N ILE A 60 -1.38 4.79 5.25
CA ILE A 60 -1.79 3.84 4.21
C ILE A 60 -0.55 3.19 3.62
N GLY A 61 -0.67 1.92 3.25
CA GLY A 61 0.33 1.15 2.55
C GLY A 61 -0.30 0.37 1.40
N VAL A 62 0.40 0.27 0.28
CA VAL A 62 -0.02 -0.53 -0.87
C VAL A 62 1.14 -1.37 -1.35
N ASP A 63 0.84 -2.59 -1.78
CA ASP A 63 1.81 -3.44 -2.43
C ASP A 63 1.23 -4.13 -3.66
N LEU A 64 2.05 -4.27 -4.69
CA LEU A 64 1.71 -4.84 -5.99
C LEU A 64 2.87 -5.74 -6.43
N GLU A 65 2.60 -7.02 -6.55
CA GLU A 65 3.58 -8.03 -6.94
C GLU A 65 3.10 -8.79 -8.18
N MET A 66 4.02 -9.04 -9.12
CA MET A 66 3.78 -9.97 -10.21
C MET A 66 3.89 -11.40 -9.69
N HIS A 67 3.04 -12.30 -10.19
CA HIS A 67 3.13 -13.73 -9.88
C HIS A 67 4.48 -14.30 -10.31
N ARG A 68 5.18 -14.89 -9.35
CA ARG A 68 6.54 -15.45 -9.48
C ARG A 68 6.73 -16.58 -8.47
N PRO A 69 7.78 -17.42 -8.61
CA PRO A 69 8.12 -18.41 -7.60
C PRO A 69 8.24 -17.80 -6.20
N THR A 70 7.67 -18.48 -5.20
CA THR A 70 7.39 -17.92 -3.86
C THR A 70 8.32 -18.42 -2.76
N GLU A 71 9.34 -19.22 -3.07
CA GLU A 71 10.22 -19.86 -2.11
C GLU A 71 10.92 -18.83 -1.20
N THR A 72 11.29 -17.69 -1.78
CA THR A 72 11.97 -16.60 -1.05
C THR A 72 11.08 -15.86 -0.05
N VAL A 73 9.76 -15.87 -0.25
CA VAL A 73 8.79 -15.18 0.60
C VAL A 73 8.05 -16.13 1.54
N ALA A 74 7.93 -17.41 1.17
CA ALA A 74 7.28 -18.44 1.98
C ALA A 74 7.92 -18.61 3.38
N ARG A 75 9.22 -18.36 3.50
CA ARG A 75 9.93 -18.37 4.79
C ARG A 75 9.43 -17.34 5.81
N TRP A 76 8.68 -16.32 5.36
CA TRP A 76 8.13 -15.26 6.22
C TRP A 76 6.67 -15.53 6.64
N LEU A 77 6.13 -16.70 6.31
CA LEU A 77 4.79 -17.10 6.74
C LEU A 77 4.83 -17.56 8.21
N VAL A 78 3.83 -17.11 8.98
CA VAL A 78 3.71 -17.37 10.42
C VAL A 78 2.30 -17.87 10.75
N GLY A 79 2.17 -18.58 11.87
CA GLY A 79 0.86 -19.04 12.36
C GLY A 79 0.08 -19.82 11.30
N ALA A 80 -1.17 -19.40 11.06
CA ALA A 80 -2.08 -20.04 10.11
C ALA A 80 -1.61 -19.94 8.65
N GLU A 81 -0.80 -18.93 8.31
CA GLU A 81 -0.28 -18.73 6.95
C GLU A 81 0.63 -19.88 6.50
N ARG A 82 1.24 -20.62 7.43
CA ARG A 82 2.10 -21.78 7.09
C ARG A 82 1.35 -22.91 6.41
N THR A 83 0.01 -22.91 6.48
CA THR A 83 -0.84 -23.88 5.79
C THR A 83 -1.08 -23.51 4.31
N LEU A 84 -0.69 -22.29 3.89
CA LEU A 84 -0.79 -21.86 2.49
C LEU A 84 0.23 -22.61 1.65
N ALA A 85 -0.26 -23.45 0.74
CA ALA A 85 0.57 -24.24 -0.17
C ALA A 85 0.59 -23.66 -1.59
N GLU A 86 -0.50 -23.02 -2.01
CA GLU A 86 -0.62 -22.49 -3.36
C GLU A 86 0.23 -21.23 -3.52
N PRO A 87 1.14 -21.16 -4.53
CA PRO A 87 2.00 -19.99 -4.75
C PRO A 87 1.24 -18.68 -4.81
N ARG A 88 0.04 -18.67 -5.41
CA ARG A 88 -0.81 -17.49 -5.46
C ARG A 88 -1.27 -17.03 -4.07
N GLN A 89 -1.66 -17.97 -3.21
CA GLN A 89 -2.10 -17.64 -1.84
C GLN A 89 -0.94 -17.13 -1.00
N ILE A 90 0.25 -17.75 -1.16
CA ILE A 90 1.48 -17.32 -0.50
C ILE A 90 1.82 -15.89 -0.92
N LEU A 91 1.76 -15.59 -2.22
CA LEU A 91 2.07 -14.26 -2.72
C LEU A 91 1.01 -13.23 -2.33
N ASP A 92 -0.28 -13.58 -2.34
CA ASP A 92 -1.34 -12.70 -1.84
C ASP A 92 -1.13 -12.36 -0.36
N CYS A 93 -0.70 -13.33 0.45
CA CYS A 93 -0.34 -13.11 1.86
C CYS A 93 0.90 -12.22 2.01
N TRP A 94 1.94 -12.48 1.21
CA TRP A 94 3.14 -11.65 1.16
C TRP A 94 2.82 -10.19 0.84
N THR A 95 2.01 -9.95 -0.21
CA THR A 95 1.59 -8.59 -0.60
C THR A 95 0.80 -7.90 0.53
N ARG A 96 -0.01 -8.63 1.30
CA ARG A 96 -0.69 -8.07 2.49
C ARG A 96 0.31 -7.66 3.58
N LYS A 97 1.33 -8.48 3.86
CA LYS A 97 2.39 -8.15 4.83
C LYS A 97 3.16 -6.90 4.38
N GLU A 98 3.61 -6.85 3.14
CA GLU A 98 4.30 -5.69 2.56
C GLU A 98 3.46 -4.42 2.60
N ALA A 99 2.17 -4.51 2.25
CA ALA A 99 1.26 -3.37 2.34
C ALA A 99 1.15 -2.85 3.79
N LEU A 100 1.01 -3.73 4.79
CA LEU A 100 0.98 -3.34 6.20
C LEU A 100 2.30 -2.68 6.63
N LEU A 101 3.43 -3.30 6.30
CA LEU A 101 4.77 -2.80 6.68
C LEU A 101 5.11 -1.45 6.03
N LYS A 102 4.69 -1.24 4.77
CA LYS A 102 4.77 0.06 4.09
C LYS A 102 3.90 1.11 4.78
N GLY A 103 2.69 0.74 5.21
CA GLY A 103 1.80 1.62 5.96
C GLY A 103 2.38 2.02 7.32
N LEU A 104 2.98 1.06 8.03
CA LEU A 104 3.66 1.30 9.31
C LEU A 104 4.95 2.12 9.12
N GLY A 105 5.60 2.02 7.96
CA GLY A 105 6.88 2.67 7.67
C GLY A 105 8.09 1.87 8.16
N LEU A 106 7.93 0.56 8.38
CA LEU A 106 8.97 -0.33 8.90
C LEU A 106 9.78 -1.01 7.77
N GLY A 107 9.18 -1.15 6.58
CA GLY A 107 9.76 -1.96 5.50
C GLY A 107 10.03 -3.40 5.96
N LEU A 108 11.05 -4.04 5.37
CA LEU A 108 11.41 -5.43 5.68
C LEU A 108 11.84 -5.66 7.13
N PHE A 109 12.28 -4.62 7.85
CA PHE A 109 12.69 -4.73 9.25
C PHE A 109 11.53 -5.14 10.18
N GLY A 110 10.28 -4.89 9.79
CA GLY A 110 9.12 -5.28 10.58
C GLY A 110 8.61 -6.71 10.32
N LEU A 111 9.24 -7.47 9.42
CA LEU A 111 8.77 -8.82 9.03
C LEU A 111 8.71 -9.79 10.21
N ALA A 112 9.72 -9.76 11.09
CA ALA A 112 9.80 -10.67 12.23
C ALA A 112 8.64 -10.47 13.22
N SER A 113 8.07 -9.26 13.27
CA SER A 113 6.94 -8.90 14.13
C SER A 113 5.61 -8.81 13.37
N ALA A 114 5.59 -9.12 12.08
CA ALA A 114 4.37 -9.00 11.27
C ALA A 114 3.34 -10.04 11.73
N PRO A 115 2.07 -9.65 11.96
CA PRO A 115 1.03 -10.59 12.35
C PRO A 115 0.73 -11.59 11.23
N SER A 116 -0.02 -12.63 11.60
CA SER A 116 -0.68 -13.51 10.64
C SER A 116 -1.77 -12.72 9.89
N LEU A 117 -1.76 -12.83 8.56
CA LEU A 117 -2.62 -12.14 7.60
C LEU A 117 -3.11 -13.15 6.54
N GLU A 118 -3.61 -14.30 6.98
CA GLU A 118 -4.04 -15.40 6.13
C GLU A 118 -5.32 -15.09 5.32
N ASN A 119 -6.20 -14.24 5.87
CA ASN A 119 -7.49 -13.95 5.26
C ASN A 119 -7.36 -12.92 4.15
N ARG A 120 -8.34 -12.87 3.23
CA ARG A 120 -8.39 -11.83 2.19
C ARG A 120 -8.53 -10.43 2.80
N THR A 121 -9.27 -10.32 3.89
CA THR A 121 -9.46 -9.12 4.70
C THR A 121 -9.07 -9.44 6.13
N ASN A 122 -8.16 -8.65 6.70
CA ASN A 122 -7.70 -8.81 8.07
C ASN A 122 -7.87 -7.49 8.82
N VAL A 123 -8.25 -7.57 10.09
CA VAL A 123 -8.24 -6.45 11.02
C VAL A 123 -7.25 -6.79 12.11
N VAL A 124 -6.16 -6.05 12.21
CA VAL A 124 -5.04 -6.37 13.11
C VAL A 124 -4.64 -5.15 13.93
N ALA A 125 -4.23 -5.38 15.18
CA ALA A 125 -3.56 -4.36 15.97
C ALA A 125 -2.07 -4.33 15.60
N ALA A 126 -1.53 -3.13 15.38
CA ALA A 126 -0.10 -2.93 15.16
C ALA A 126 0.35 -1.66 15.91
N GLY A 127 1.05 -1.86 17.02
CA GLY A 127 1.29 -0.80 18.00
C GLY A 127 -0.02 -0.38 18.66
N ILE A 128 -0.26 0.93 18.74
CA ILE A 128 -1.48 1.52 19.34
C ILE A 128 -2.67 1.65 18.36
N ALA A 129 -2.50 1.23 17.10
CA ALA A 129 -3.47 1.47 16.05
C ALA A 129 -4.06 0.16 15.50
N ILE A 130 -5.30 0.24 15.03
CA ILE A 130 -5.98 -0.85 14.32
C ILE A 130 -5.85 -0.62 12.82
N TRP A 131 -5.48 -1.67 12.11
CA TRP A 131 -5.27 -1.69 10.67
C TRP A 131 -6.24 -2.62 9.98
N THR A 132 -6.87 -2.16 8.89
CA THR A 132 -7.54 -3.05 7.95
C THR A 132 -6.59 -3.34 6.79
N VAL A 133 -6.34 -4.61 6.49
CA VAL A 133 -5.49 -5.07 5.38
C VAL A 133 -6.31 -5.90 4.43
N ASN A 134 -6.39 -5.53 3.15
CA ASN A 134 -7.21 -6.23 2.15
C ASN A 134 -6.41 -6.58 0.90
N SER A 135 -6.64 -7.78 0.37
CA SER A 135 -6.33 -8.11 -1.01
C SER A 135 -7.39 -7.55 -1.95
N LEU A 136 -6.93 -6.77 -2.93
CA LEU A 136 -7.75 -6.12 -3.95
C LEU A 136 -7.63 -6.89 -5.27
N SER A 137 -8.75 -7.08 -5.97
CA SER A 137 -8.73 -7.77 -7.26
C SER A 137 -8.12 -6.87 -8.34
N VAL A 138 -7.10 -7.38 -9.02
CA VAL A 138 -6.46 -6.75 -10.20
C VAL A 138 -6.34 -7.78 -11.33
N ALA A 139 -5.57 -7.47 -12.38
CA ALA A 139 -5.23 -8.42 -13.44
C ALA A 139 -4.77 -9.76 -12.87
N SER A 140 -5.09 -10.85 -13.57
CA SER A 140 -5.00 -12.23 -13.04
C SER A 140 -3.59 -12.68 -12.64
N ASP A 141 -2.55 -11.99 -13.13
CA ASP A 141 -1.14 -12.31 -12.94
C ASP A 141 -0.44 -11.41 -11.91
N CYS A 142 -1.21 -10.64 -11.13
CA CYS A 142 -0.69 -9.81 -10.06
C CYS A 142 -1.48 -10.00 -8.77
N SER A 143 -0.78 -9.80 -7.66
CA SER A 143 -1.32 -9.70 -6.31
C SER A 143 -1.26 -8.23 -5.89
N LEU A 144 -2.39 -7.67 -5.46
CA LEU A 144 -2.49 -6.29 -4.95
C LEU A 144 -3.07 -6.33 -3.54
N ALA A 145 -2.45 -5.63 -2.60
CA ALA A 145 -3.01 -5.41 -1.28
C ALA A 145 -2.89 -3.95 -0.84
N CYS A 146 -3.82 -3.54 0.01
CA CYS A 146 -3.83 -2.22 0.63
C CYS A 146 -4.11 -2.35 2.13
N ALA A 147 -3.32 -1.64 2.92
CA ALA A 147 -3.44 -1.56 4.38
C ALA A 147 -3.72 -0.11 4.79
N ALA A 148 -4.73 0.11 5.64
CA ALA A 148 -5.09 1.43 6.15
C ALA A 148 -5.26 1.41 7.67
N GLU A 149 -4.77 2.46 8.33
CA GLU A 149 -4.79 2.65 9.79
C GLU A 149 -6.18 3.05 10.31
N LYS A 150 -7.20 2.25 10.02
CA LYS A 150 -8.56 2.34 10.59
C LYS A 150 -9.19 0.96 10.60
N ALA A 151 -10.03 0.67 11.59
CA ALA A 151 -10.81 -0.58 11.68
C ALA A 151 -11.87 -0.72 10.58
N GLN A 152 -12.38 0.41 10.07
CA GLN A 152 -13.26 0.45 8.90
C GLN A 152 -12.72 1.50 7.92
N SER A 153 -12.36 1.05 6.74
CA SER A 153 -11.91 1.92 5.65
C SER A 153 -12.67 1.58 4.38
N ARG A 154 -13.35 2.58 3.81
CA ARG A 154 -13.97 2.44 2.49
C ARG A 154 -12.90 2.63 1.42
N MET A 155 -12.23 1.54 1.06
CA MET A 155 -11.26 1.57 -0.03
C MET A 155 -11.97 1.59 -1.38
N ARG A 156 -11.52 2.48 -2.25
CA ARG A 156 -11.97 2.56 -3.64
C ARG A 156 -10.77 2.32 -4.54
N LEU A 157 -10.85 1.29 -5.37
CA LEU A 157 -9.84 0.98 -6.37
C LEU A 157 -10.24 1.60 -7.70
N PHE A 158 -9.33 2.33 -8.32
CA PHE A 158 -9.47 2.84 -9.68
C PHE A 158 -8.37 2.22 -10.54
N ILE A 159 -8.75 1.62 -11.67
CA ILE A 159 -7.81 0.98 -12.59
C ILE A 159 -7.75 1.79 -13.88
N PHE A 160 -6.56 2.22 -14.24
CA PHE A 160 -6.31 2.97 -15.47
C PHE A 160 -5.40 2.15 -16.38
N ARG A 161 -5.79 1.98 -17.64
CA ARG A 161 -5.00 1.26 -18.66
C ARG A 161 -3.92 2.13 -19.31
N SER A 162 -3.99 3.44 -19.13
CA SER A 162 -3.01 4.40 -19.66
C SER A 162 -2.90 5.63 -18.77
N CYS A 163 -1.74 6.31 -18.81
CA CYS A 163 -1.57 7.60 -18.14
C CYS A 163 -2.54 8.66 -18.68
N THR A 164 -2.86 8.63 -19.98
CA THR A 164 -3.78 9.57 -20.62
C THR A 164 -5.19 9.47 -20.04
N SER A 165 -5.62 8.27 -19.67
CA SER A 165 -6.91 8.04 -18.99
C SER A 165 -6.96 8.74 -17.63
N ILE A 166 -5.84 8.78 -16.89
CA ILE A 166 -5.76 9.47 -15.59
C ILE A 166 -6.03 10.97 -15.75
N TYR A 167 -5.50 11.60 -16.81
CA TYR A 167 -5.71 13.04 -17.05
C TYR A 167 -7.16 13.40 -17.39
N ARG A 168 -7.95 12.45 -17.93
CA ARG A 168 -9.33 12.71 -18.36
C ARG A 168 -10.37 12.43 -17.27
N SER A 169 -10.01 11.72 -16.20
CA SER A 169 -10.95 11.28 -15.16
C SER A 169 -11.05 12.22 -13.95
N PHE A 170 -10.25 13.30 -13.90
CA PHE A 170 -10.17 14.20 -12.74
C PHE A 170 -9.95 15.68 -13.13
#